data_AF-A0A822FC53-F1
#
_entry.id   AF-A0A822FC53-F1
#
_cell.length_a   1.000
_cell.length_b   1.000
_cell.length_c   1.000
_cell.angle_alpha   90.00
_cell.angle_beta   90.00
_cell.angle_gamma   90.00
#
_symmetry.space_group_name_H-M   'P 1'
#
loop_
_entity.id
_entity.type
_entity.pdbx_description
1 polymer ?
#
loop_
_entity_poly.entity_id
_entity_poly.type
_entity_poly.pdbx_seq_one_letter_code
_entity_poly.pdbx_strand_id
1 'polypeptide(L)'
;THELFENKFIAQLKILRQMDIHITGPGTGQMYQTFLSDGSVTINLGGIRPPGLENTEKAYTSYLEQYMTSGTPYIKGLYYPINERTKGIKKHEVIKLIRQASQLILQGFSLRVKRLL
;
A
#
# COMPACT_ATOMS: atom_id res chain seq x y z
N THR A 1 -16.17 -26.45 16.44
CA THR A 1 -15.17 -25.68 15.67
C THR A 1 -15.74 -25.49 14.28
N HIS A 2 -16.01 -24.25 13.86
CA HIS A 2 -16.48 -24.01 12.48
C HIS A 2 -15.25 -23.96 11.59
N GLU A 3 -14.99 -25.02 10.82
CA GLU A 3 -14.00 -24.95 9.76
C GLU A 3 -14.51 -23.98 8.69
N LEU A 4 -13.75 -22.91 8.46
CA LEU A 4 -13.99 -22.03 7.32
C LEU A 4 -13.71 -22.82 6.05
N PHE A 5 -14.74 -23.12 5.27
CA PHE A 5 -14.59 -23.72 3.96
C PHE A 5 -13.73 -22.81 3.08
N GLU A 6 -12.70 -23.39 2.48
CA GLU A 6 -11.81 -22.64 1.59
C GLU A 6 -12.61 -22.07 0.42
N ASN A 7 -12.54 -20.75 0.27
CA ASN A 7 -13.19 -20.02 -0.82
C ASN A 7 -12.27 -18.87 -1.26
N LYS A 8 -12.64 -18.19 -2.36
CA LYS A 8 -11.82 -17.11 -2.95
C LYS A 8 -11.50 -15.99 -1.95
N PHE A 9 -12.43 -15.67 -1.06
CA PHE A 9 -12.23 -14.64 -0.04
C PHE A 9 -11.21 -15.09 1.03
N ILE A 10 -11.36 -16.30 1.57
CA ILE A 10 -10.40 -16.85 2.55
C ILE A 10 -9.00 -17.00 1.93
N ALA A 11 -8.91 -17.46 0.69
CA ALA A 11 -7.65 -17.55 -0.03
C ALA A 11 -6.97 -16.18 -0.19
N GLN A 12 -7.73 -15.13 -0.52
CA GLN A 12 -7.20 -13.77 -0.62
C GLN A 12 -6.66 -13.27 0.73
N LEU A 13 -7.37 -13.50 1.83
CA LEU A 13 -6.90 -13.11 3.17
C LEU A 13 -5.59 -13.82 3.56
N LYS A 14 -5.44 -15.10 3.21
CA LYS A 14 -4.19 -15.85 3.43
C LYS A 14 -3.02 -15.26 2.64
N ILE A 15 -3.25 -14.89 1.39
CA ILE A 15 -2.23 -14.22 0.57
C ILE A 15 -1.86 -12.87 1.20
N LEU A 16 -2.84 -12.04 1.56
CA LEU A 16 -2.58 -10.72 2.19
C LEU A 16 -1.74 -10.84 3.46
N ARG A 17 -2.01 -11.85 4.31
CA ARG A 17 -1.23 -12.11 5.51
C ARG A 17 0.24 -12.47 5.23
N GLN A 18 0.52 -13.08 4.08
CA GLN A 18 1.88 -13.48 3.68
C GLN A 18 2.59 -12.40 2.86
N MET A 19 1.95 -11.27 2.53
CA MET A 19 2.56 -10.22 1.73
C MET A 19 3.48 -9.34 2.58
N ASP A 20 4.77 -9.30 2.22
CA ASP A 20 5.71 -8.35 2.81
C ASP A 20 5.56 -6.94 2.19
N ILE A 21 5.25 -6.88 0.88
CA ILE A 21 5.06 -5.64 0.11
C ILE A 21 3.70 -5.67 -0.58
N HIS A 22 2.82 -4.74 -0.21
CA HIS A 22 1.52 -4.53 -0.84
C HIS A 22 1.50 -3.25 -1.67
N ILE A 23 1.31 -3.34 -2.99
CA ILE A 23 1.24 -2.18 -3.89
C ILE A 23 -0.23 -1.90 -4.24
N THR A 24 -0.69 -0.68 -3.99
CA THR A 24 -2.09 -0.27 -4.19
C THR A 24 -2.23 0.96 -5.08
N GLY A 25 -3.36 1.07 -5.77
CA GLY A 25 -3.77 2.21 -6.60
C GLY A 25 -5.19 2.01 -7.16
N PRO A 26 -5.71 2.94 -7.98
CA PRO A 26 -6.99 2.75 -8.65
C PRO A 26 -7.02 1.43 -9.44
N GLY A 27 -8.07 0.63 -9.25
CA GLY A 27 -8.23 -0.67 -9.92
C GLY A 27 -7.51 -1.84 -9.25
N THR A 28 -6.81 -1.62 -8.13
CA THR A 28 -6.27 -2.71 -7.29
C THR A 28 -7.23 -3.06 -6.16
N GLY A 29 -6.91 -4.11 -5.42
CA GLY A 29 -7.50 -4.32 -4.09
C GLY A 29 -7.05 -3.21 -3.14
N GLN A 30 -7.96 -2.33 -2.74
CA GLN A 30 -7.70 -1.20 -1.84
C GLN A 30 -8.21 -1.49 -0.42
N MET A 31 -7.72 -0.75 0.58
CA MET A 31 -8.11 -0.80 2.00
C MET A 31 -7.65 -2.07 2.75
N TYR A 32 -6.67 -2.81 2.23
CA TYR A 32 -6.18 -4.05 2.84
C TYR A 32 -5.05 -3.88 3.86
N GLN A 33 -4.65 -2.64 4.16
CA GLN A 33 -3.51 -2.34 5.05
C GLN A 33 -3.64 -3.01 6.43
N THR A 34 -4.85 -3.05 6.99
CA THR A 34 -5.13 -3.67 8.29
C THR A 34 -4.91 -5.19 8.30
N PHE A 35 -4.93 -5.85 7.15
CA PHE A 35 -4.75 -7.30 7.05
C PHE A 35 -3.30 -7.72 6.76
N LEU A 36 -2.40 -6.76 6.52
CA LEU A 36 -0.98 -7.04 6.33
C LEU A 36 -0.33 -7.44 7.67
N SER A 37 0.73 -8.23 7.62
CA SER A 37 1.46 -8.63 8.83
C SER A 37 2.33 -7.48 9.39
N ASP A 38 2.66 -7.55 10.67
CA ASP A 38 3.65 -6.67 11.30
C ASP A 38 4.95 -6.62 10.49
N GLY A 39 5.49 -5.41 10.29
CA GLY A 39 6.72 -5.21 9.51
C GLY A 39 6.52 -5.17 7.99
N SER A 40 5.28 -5.34 7.50
CA SER A 40 4.99 -5.18 6.07
C SER A 40 5.09 -3.71 5.62
N VAL A 41 5.27 -3.51 4.32
CA VAL A 41 5.30 -2.21 3.68
C VAL A 41 4.16 -2.11 2.66
N THR A 42 3.41 -1.01 2.70
CA THR A 42 2.44 -0.69 1.64
C THR A 42 2.97 0.45 0.76
N ILE A 43 2.92 0.27 -0.57
CA ILE A 43 3.27 1.28 -1.56
C ILE A 43 1.97 1.77 -2.20
N ASN A 44 1.64 3.03 -1.99
CA ASN A 44 0.44 3.65 -2.56
C ASN A 44 0.81 4.48 -3.80
N LEU A 45 0.35 4.02 -4.96
CA LEU A 45 0.58 4.67 -6.25
C LEU A 45 -0.33 5.88 -6.48
N GLY A 46 -1.38 6.05 -5.67
CA GLY A 46 -2.33 7.14 -5.77
C GLY A 46 -3.23 7.08 -7.00
N GLY A 47 -4.34 7.80 -6.91
CA GLY A 47 -5.25 8.10 -8.01
C GLY A 47 -5.13 9.54 -8.48
N ILE A 48 -5.59 9.78 -9.70
CA ILE A 48 -5.74 11.12 -10.26
C ILE A 48 -7.14 11.63 -9.93
N ARG A 49 -7.24 12.90 -9.56
CA ARG A 49 -8.49 13.60 -9.26
C ARG A 49 -8.53 14.96 -9.97
N PRO A 50 -9.71 15.39 -10.46
CA PRO A 50 -10.88 14.55 -10.70
C PRO A 50 -10.58 13.52 -11.82
N PRO A 51 -11.30 12.38 -11.86
CA PRO A 51 -11.14 11.41 -12.94
C PRO A 51 -11.48 12.03 -14.30
N GLY A 52 -10.77 11.64 -15.36
CA GLY A 52 -10.99 12.15 -16.73
C GLY A 52 -10.27 13.47 -17.05
N LEU A 53 -9.52 14.03 -16.10
CA LEU A 53 -8.68 15.22 -16.30
C LEU A 53 -7.19 14.89 -16.31
N GLU A 54 -6.81 13.63 -16.58
CA GLU A 54 -5.42 13.20 -16.66
C GLU A 54 -4.61 14.08 -17.62
N ASN A 55 -3.39 14.46 -17.22
CA ASN A 55 -2.49 15.36 -17.98
C ASN A 55 -2.96 16.82 -18.13
N THR A 56 -3.92 17.28 -17.33
CA THR A 56 -4.29 18.71 -17.27
C THR A 56 -3.75 19.38 -16.01
N GLU A 57 -3.68 20.71 -16.01
CA GLU A 57 -3.28 21.50 -14.83
C GLU A 57 -4.27 21.39 -13.66
N LYS A 58 -5.50 20.91 -13.92
CA LYS A 58 -6.53 20.69 -12.91
C LYS A 58 -6.39 19.34 -12.20
N ALA A 59 -5.55 18.43 -12.73
CA ALA A 59 -5.31 17.14 -12.12
C ALA A 59 -4.42 17.27 -10.88
N TYR A 60 -4.79 16.56 -9.83
CA TYR A 60 -3.96 16.37 -8.65
C TYR A 60 -3.96 14.91 -8.20
N THR A 61 -2.94 14.56 -7.45
CA THR A 61 -2.76 13.21 -6.90
C THR A 61 -3.47 13.09 -5.57
N SER A 62 -4.25 12.03 -5.40
CA SER A 62 -4.85 11.65 -4.11
C SER A 62 -4.46 10.22 -3.78
N TYR A 63 -4.00 9.99 -2.56
CA TYR A 63 -3.64 8.63 -2.12
C TYR A 63 -4.82 7.82 -1.62
N LEU A 64 -6.00 8.44 -1.43
CA LEU A 64 -7.24 7.81 -0.93
C LEU A 64 -7.07 7.09 0.42
N GLU A 65 -6.35 5.99 0.45
CA GLU A 65 -6.07 5.08 1.56
C GLU A 65 -4.95 5.55 2.52
N GLN A 66 -4.52 6.82 2.43
CA GLN A 66 -3.47 7.35 3.30
C GLN A 66 -3.84 7.24 4.78
N TYR A 67 -5.12 7.46 5.10
CA TYR A 67 -5.62 7.35 6.46
C TYR A 67 -5.59 5.90 6.98
N MET A 68 -5.85 4.90 6.13
CA MET A 68 -5.73 3.49 6.51
C MET A 68 -4.29 3.17 6.91
N THR A 69 -3.33 3.58 6.08
CA THR A 69 -1.91 3.37 6.36
C THR A 69 -1.48 4.08 7.65
N SER A 70 -2.00 5.28 7.90
CA SER A 70 -1.69 6.05 9.12
C SER A 70 -2.31 5.42 10.37
N GLY A 71 -3.45 4.74 10.24
CA GLY A 71 -4.14 4.02 11.31
C GLY A 71 -3.60 2.62 11.59
N THR A 72 -2.64 2.14 10.80
CA THR A 72 -2.04 0.79 10.93
C THR A 72 -0.58 0.92 11.38
N PRO A 73 -0.32 1.08 12.69
CA PRO A 73 1.00 1.51 13.17
C PRO A 73 2.07 0.40 13.16
N TYR A 74 1.70 -0.82 12.76
CA TYR A 74 2.58 -1.98 12.60
C TYR A 74 3.11 -2.19 11.16
N ILE A 75 2.74 -1.32 10.21
CA ILE A 75 3.26 -1.32 8.84
C ILE A 75 3.94 0.00 8.49
N LYS A 76 4.67 0.04 7.37
CA LYS A 76 5.20 1.29 6.79
C LYS A 76 4.48 1.67 5.50
N GLY A 77 4.12 2.94 5.36
CA GLY A 77 3.64 3.51 4.10
C GLY A 77 4.74 4.14 3.27
N LEU A 78 4.79 3.82 1.98
CA LEU A 78 5.52 4.55 0.94
C LEU A 78 4.52 5.08 -0.09
N TYR A 79 4.82 6.23 -0.69
CA TYR A 79 3.91 6.92 -1.60
C TYR A 79 4.64 7.27 -2.88
N TYR A 80 3.98 7.03 -4.02
CA TYR A 80 4.51 7.46 -5.31
C TYR A 80 4.65 8.99 -5.35
N PRO A 81 5.69 9.58 -5.97
CA PRO A 81 5.90 11.03 -5.91
C PRO A 81 4.69 11.83 -6.40
N ILE A 82 4.17 12.70 -5.53
CA ILE A 82 2.88 13.39 -5.73
C ILE A 82 2.85 14.23 -7.01
N ASN A 83 3.97 14.89 -7.33
CA ASN A 83 4.13 15.78 -8.49
C ASN A 83 4.39 15.03 -9.80
N GLU A 84 4.71 13.73 -9.73
CA GLU A 84 4.97 12.90 -10.90
C GLU A 84 3.74 12.10 -11.31
N ARG A 85 2.86 11.79 -10.36
CA ARG A 85 1.75 10.85 -10.59
C ARG A 85 0.72 11.34 -11.62
N THR A 86 0.51 12.66 -11.73
CA THR A 86 -0.38 13.27 -12.75
C THR A 86 0.19 13.15 -14.16
N LYS A 87 1.51 12.93 -14.30
CA LYS A 87 2.23 12.70 -15.56
C LYS A 87 2.27 11.21 -15.95
N GLY A 88 1.50 10.37 -15.24
CA GLY A 88 1.52 8.91 -15.38
C GLY A 88 2.47 8.18 -14.42
N ILE A 89 2.39 6.86 -14.44
CA ILE A 89 3.23 5.99 -13.61
C ILE A 89 4.50 5.64 -14.40
N LYS A 90 5.65 6.00 -13.84
CA LYS A 90 6.97 5.77 -14.42
C LYS A 90 7.57 4.53 -13.78
N LYS A 91 8.03 3.59 -14.62
CA LYS A 91 8.64 2.32 -14.18
C LYS A 91 9.76 2.51 -13.17
N HIS A 92 10.66 3.48 -13.39
CA HIS A 92 11.80 3.70 -12.50
C HIS A 92 11.39 4.17 -11.10
N GLU A 93 10.35 5.01 -10.99
CA GLU A 93 9.83 5.45 -9.69
C GLU A 93 9.20 4.28 -8.93
N VAL A 94 8.46 3.40 -9.61
CA VAL A 94 7.91 2.19 -8.99
C VAL A 94 9.03 1.25 -8.52
N ILE A 95 10.05 1.02 -9.35
CA ILE A 95 11.22 0.20 -8.98
C ILE A 95 11.94 0.78 -7.76
N LYS A 96 12.10 2.10 -7.70
CA LYS A 96 12.72 2.80 -6.57
C LYS A 96 11.94 2.55 -5.28
N LEU A 97 10.62 2.69 -5.31
CA LEU A 97 9.75 2.42 -4.15
C LEU A 97 9.83 0.95 -3.71
N ILE A 98 9.83 0.00 -4.65
CA ILE A 98 9.98 -1.42 -4.35
C ILE A 98 11.33 -1.69 -3.66
N ARG A 99 12.43 -1.13 -4.19
CA ARG A 99 13.76 -1.27 -3.56
C ARG A 99 13.80 -0.68 -2.15
N GLN A 100 13.18 0.48 -1.94
CA GLN A 100 13.06 1.09 -0.62
C GLN A 100 12.25 0.20 0.34
N ALA A 101 11.13 -0.37 -0.11
CA ALA A 101 10.34 -1.30 0.66
C ALA A 101 11.14 -2.56 1.04
N SER A 102 11.85 -3.16 0.07
CA SER A 102 12.72 -4.31 0.33
C SER A 102 13.81 -4.00 1.35
N GLN A 103 14.44 -2.82 1.28
CA GLN A 103 15.44 -2.41 2.28
C GLN A 103 14.84 -2.28 3.68
N LEU A 104 13.65 -1.68 3.80
CA LEU A 104 12.93 -1.58 5.08
C LEU A 104 12.61 -2.96 5.67
N ILE A 105 12.22 -3.92 4.83
CA ILE A 105 11.92 -5.28 5.27
C ILE A 105 13.20 -6.00 5.74
N LEU A 106 14.27 -5.92 4.95
CA LEU A 106 15.54 -6.59 5.27
C LEU A 106 16.24 -6.02 6.50
N GLN A 107 16.17 -4.70 6.70
CA GLN A 107 16.81 -4.02 7.83
C GLN A 107 15.91 -3.99 9.08
N GLY A 108 14.61 -4.25 8.90
CA GLY A 108 13.59 -3.91 9.87
C GLY A 108 13.39 -2.39 10.00
N PHE A 109 12.29 -2.00 10.63
CA PHE A 109 12.05 -0.61 11.01
C PHE A 109 11.35 -0.55 12.35
N SER A 110 11.65 0.50 13.13
CA SER A 110 11.02 0.70 14.44
C SER A 110 9.54 1.00 14.27
N LEU A 111 8.69 0.13 14.78
CA LEU A 111 7.26 0.41 14.96
C LEU A 111 7.10 1.30 16.19
N ARG A 112 6.29 2.36 16.09
CA ARG A 112 6.07 3.30 17.22
C ARG A 112 5.15 2.75 18.30
N VAL A 113 4.67 1.51 18.18
CA VAL A 113 3.76 0.89 19.15
C VAL A 113 4.55 0.02 20.11
N LYS A 114 4.36 0.22 21.41
CA LYS A 114 4.80 -0.75 22.41
C LYS A 114 3.99 -2.02 22.22
N ARG A 115 4.64 -3.19 22.08
CA ARG A 115 3.96 -4.47 22.29
C ARG A 115 3.43 -4.47 23.72
N LEU A 116 2.11 -4.48 23.88
CA LEU A 116 1.49 -4.95 25.10
C LEU A 116 1.65 -6.47 25.07
N LEU A 117 2.70 -6.96 25.73
CA LEU A 117 2.81 -8.36 26.13
C LEU A 117 1.91 -8.60 27.34
#